data_AF-A0A167U6B4-F1
#
_entry.id   AF-A0A167U6B4-F1
#
_cell.length_a   1.000
_cell.length_b   1.000
_cell.length_c   1.000
_cell.angle_alpha   90.00
_cell.angle_beta   90.00
_cell.angle_gamma   90.00
#
_symmetry.space_group_name_H-M   'P 1'
#
loop_
_entity.id
_entity.type
_entity.pdbx_description
1 polymer ?
#
loop_
_entity_poly.entity_id
_entity_poly.type
_entity_poly.pdbx_seq_one_letter_code
_entity_poly.pdbx_strand_id
1 'polypeptide(L)'
;MKKIALTLSFAILMLVGCKSNEENMKFADKVEKAHHKQEFLAKEAVQFDLKLAFGGTEKMDAKFTILTNSTKGMIEYKNGAKIIFDQDKVFYSSTIPNEESVRFDAFTWGYFFLFPYKLTDPGTIWNTYDNKEKEQQKYLTEKLTFKSGTGDAPDDWYVVYSDKKTNLLEKAAYIVTLKADKEDAEKNPHAIQYLNYKKVDGIPIATKWVFWGWEEGKGLTEELGQATLTNIKFIKANAADFEPAADFKTK
;
A
#
# COMPACT_ATOMS: atom_id res chain seq x y z
N MET A 1 67.85 8.02 30.81
CA MET A 1 66.63 7.28 31.23
C MET A 1 65.41 8.18 31.03
N LYS A 2 64.68 8.04 29.91
CA LYS A 2 63.40 8.72 29.68
C LYS A 2 62.34 7.64 29.44
N LYS A 3 61.41 7.49 30.37
CA LYS A 3 60.24 6.60 30.23
C LYS A 3 59.16 7.37 29.48
N ILE A 4 58.78 6.87 28.30
CA ILE A 4 57.62 7.34 27.55
C ILE A 4 56.42 6.55 28.06
N ALA A 5 55.49 7.22 28.72
CA ALA A 5 54.22 6.64 29.12
C ALA A 5 53.27 6.72 27.92
N LEU A 6 52.85 5.56 27.41
CA LEU A 6 51.87 5.43 26.35
C LEU A 6 50.48 5.36 27.01
N THR A 7 49.74 6.47 26.96
CA THR A 7 48.36 6.52 27.48
C THR A 7 47.41 5.95 26.42
N LEU A 8 46.87 4.76 26.67
CA LEU A 8 45.82 4.16 25.85
C LEU A 8 44.47 4.81 26.23
N SER A 9 43.95 5.66 25.36
CA SER A 9 42.59 6.19 25.49
C SER A 9 41.60 5.19 24.89
N PHE A 10 40.87 4.49 25.76
CA PHE A 10 39.77 3.61 25.38
C PHE A 10 38.53 4.47 25.08
N ALA A 11 38.22 4.70 23.81
CA ALA A 11 36.98 5.35 23.40
C ALA A 11 35.84 4.31 23.46
N ILE A 12 35.05 4.34 24.53
CA ILE A 12 33.79 3.58 24.63
C ILE A 12 32.76 4.25 23.73
N LEU A 13 32.48 3.62 22.58
CA LEU A 13 31.40 4.01 21.68
C LEU A 13 30.06 3.61 22.32
N MET A 14 29.34 4.55 22.92
CA MET A 14 27.99 4.32 23.42
C MET A 14 26.99 4.24 22.26
N LEU A 15 26.73 3.03 21.77
CA LEU A 15 25.59 2.70 20.91
C LEU A 15 24.34 2.47 21.77
N VAL A 16 23.80 3.51 22.39
CA VAL A 16 22.50 3.44 23.09
C VAL A 16 21.71 4.70 22.75
N GLY A 17 20.80 4.62 21.78
CA GLY A 17 19.95 5.76 21.42
C GLY A 17 18.75 5.48 20.52
N CYS A 18 18.75 4.44 19.69
CA CYS A 18 17.64 4.24 18.75
C CYS A 18 16.44 3.45 19.33
N LYS A 19 16.61 2.62 20.37
CA LYS A 19 15.52 1.74 20.86
C LYS A 19 14.42 2.47 21.65
N SER A 20 14.77 3.48 22.47
CA SER A 20 13.79 4.14 23.35
C SER A 20 12.77 5.01 22.62
N ASN A 21 13.09 5.46 21.39
CA ASN A 21 12.18 6.32 20.62
C ASN A 21 11.09 5.52 19.88
N GLU A 22 11.29 4.22 19.61
CA GLU A 22 10.33 3.43 18.83
C GLU A 22 9.14 2.93 19.68
N GLU A 23 9.33 2.68 20.97
CA GLU A 23 8.25 2.17 21.83
C GLU A 23 7.05 3.13 21.89
N ASN A 24 7.31 4.44 21.93
CA ASN A 24 6.30 5.50 22.05
C ASN A 24 5.67 5.95 20.73
N MET A 25 6.09 5.41 19.58
CA MET A 25 5.49 5.76 18.30
C MET A 25 4.05 5.22 18.19
N LYS A 26 3.17 5.98 17.53
CA LYS A 26 1.82 5.51 17.18
C LYS A 26 1.93 4.36 16.17
N PHE A 27 0.89 3.52 16.10
CA PHE A 27 0.85 2.38 15.19
C PHE A 27 1.15 2.76 13.74
N ALA A 28 0.45 3.75 13.19
CA ALA A 28 0.65 4.20 11.81
C ALA A 28 2.09 4.64 11.54
N ASP A 29 2.68 5.42 12.46
CA ASP A 29 4.07 5.89 12.35
C ASP A 29 5.06 4.72 12.35
N LYS A 30 4.82 3.67 13.17
CA LYS A 30 5.65 2.46 13.21
C LYS A 30 5.63 1.73 11.87
N VAL A 31 4.44 1.56 11.29
CA VAL A 31 4.28 0.86 10.00
C VAL A 31 4.90 1.67 8.87
N GLU A 32 4.61 2.96 8.76
CA GLU A 32 5.17 3.82 7.71
C GLU A 32 6.70 3.92 7.79
N LYS A 33 7.26 3.99 9.01
CA LYS A 33 8.70 3.95 9.21
C LYS A 33 9.31 2.61 8.78
N ALA A 34 8.67 1.49 9.10
CA ALA A 34 9.14 0.17 8.68
C ALA A 34 9.12 -0.01 7.15
N HIS A 35 8.20 0.68 6.46
CA HIS A 35 8.18 0.73 5.00
C HIS A 35 9.10 1.79 4.39
N HIS A 36 9.87 2.53 5.19
CA HIS A 36 10.77 3.57 4.71
C HIS A 36 10.01 4.67 3.93
N LYS A 37 8.88 5.15 4.48
CA LYS A 37 8.02 6.16 3.82
C LYS A 37 8.78 7.41 3.37
N GLN A 38 9.73 7.90 4.16
CA GLN A 38 10.48 9.11 3.79
C GLN A 38 11.33 8.87 2.54
N GLU A 39 12.04 7.74 2.49
CA GLU A 39 12.84 7.32 1.34
C GLU A 39 11.97 7.05 0.11
N PHE A 40 10.79 6.45 0.31
CA PHE A 40 9.80 6.23 -0.74
C PHE A 40 9.29 7.54 -1.34
N LEU A 41 8.86 8.48 -0.50
CA LEU A 41 8.35 9.79 -0.95
C LEU A 41 9.44 10.71 -1.52
N ALA A 42 10.72 10.44 -1.24
CA ALA A 42 11.84 11.12 -1.90
C ALA A 42 12.05 10.67 -3.36
N LYS A 43 11.48 9.53 -3.76
CA LYS A 43 11.44 9.09 -5.16
C LYS A 43 10.26 9.77 -5.85
N GLU A 44 10.38 10.04 -7.14
CA GLU A 44 9.37 10.79 -7.88
C GLU A 44 8.21 9.89 -8.33
N ALA A 45 8.55 8.79 -8.99
CA ALA A 45 7.58 7.79 -9.44
C ALA A 45 8.10 6.38 -9.20
N VAL A 46 7.16 5.44 -9.13
CA VAL A 46 7.42 4.00 -9.11
C VAL A 46 6.72 3.35 -10.31
N GLN A 47 7.43 2.46 -10.97
CA GLN A 47 6.92 1.63 -12.05
C GLN A 47 6.98 0.16 -11.62
N PHE A 48 5.94 -0.60 -11.93
CA PHE A 48 5.88 -2.04 -11.70
C PHE A 48 4.86 -2.69 -12.65
N ASP A 49 5.07 -3.98 -12.95
CA ASP A 49 4.09 -4.79 -13.64
C ASP A 49 3.24 -5.53 -12.62
N LEU A 50 1.91 -5.51 -12.79
CA LEU A 50 0.94 -6.18 -11.96
C LEU A 50 0.23 -7.25 -12.78
N LYS A 51 0.25 -8.49 -12.27
CA LYS A 51 -0.61 -9.57 -12.73
C LYS A 51 -1.61 -9.93 -11.65
N LEU A 52 -2.89 -9.78 -11.94
CA LEU A 52 -3.99 -9.95 -11.01
C LEU A 52 -4.93 -11.04 -11.50
N ALA A 53 -5.31 -11.96 -10.60
CA ALA A 53 -6.29 -13.00 -10.89
C ALA A 53 -7.26 -13.17 -9.72
N PHE A 54 -8.53 -13.43 -10.03
CA PHE A 54 -9.58 -13.80 -9.07
C PHE A 54 -10.31 -15.04 -9.58
N GLY A 55 -10.60 -15.99 -8.68
CA GLY A 55 -11.27 -17.24 -9.05
C GLY A 55 -10.56 -18.02 -10.18
N GLY A 56 -9.23 -17.97 -10.21
CA GLY A 56 -8.41 -18.60 -11.26
C GLY A 56 -8.42 -17.90 -12.63
N THR A 57 -9.13 -16.78 -12.78
CA THR A 57 -9.21 -16.02 -14.02
C THR A 57 -8.36 -14.76 -13.95
N GLU A 58 -7.51 -14.52 -14.95
CA GLU A 58 -6.76 -13.26 -15.08
C GLU A 58 -7.72 -12.09 -15.24
N LYS A 59 -7.56 -11.07 -14.38
CA LYS A 59 -8.34 -9.83 -14.39
C LYS A 59 -7.54 -8.65 -14.92
N MET A 60 -6.22 -8.65 -14.72
CA MET A 60 -5.34 -7.58 -15.18
C MET A 60 -3.92 -8.11 -15.40
N ASP A 61 -3.31 -7.74 -16.53
CA ASP A 61 -1.88 -7.83 -16.81
C ASP A 61 -1.47 -6.45 -17.35
N ALA A 62 -0.94 -5.61 -16.47
CA ALA A 62 -0.73 -4.19 -16.75
C ALA A 62 0.52 -3.63 -16.07
N LYS A 63 1.14 -2.65 -16.72
CA LYS A 63 2.24 -1.86 -16.18
C LYS A 63 1.70 -0.59 -15.54
N PHE A 64 2.03 -0.39 -14.28
CA PHE A 64 1.71 0.80 -13.50
C PHE A 64 2.89 1.76 -13.53
N THR A 65 2.62 3.04 -13.69
CA THR A 65 3.57 4.14 -13.43
C THR A 65 2.83 5.17 -12.60
N ILE A 66 3.17 5.30 -11.32
CA ILE A 66 2.45 6.16 -10.37
C ILE A 66 3.43 7.08 -9.66
N LEU A 67 3.03 8.34 -9.43
CA LEU A 67 3.78 9.23 -8.56
C LEU A 67 3.70 8.71 -7.12
N THR A 68 4.79 8.80 -6.38
CA THR A 68 4.87 8.28 -5.00
C THR A 68 3.97 9.05 -4.02
N ASN A 69 3.65 10.30 -4.35
CA ASN A 69 2.67 11.12 -3.64
C ASN A 69 1.21 10.81 -4.06
N SER A 70 0.98 9.80 -4.90
CA SER A 70 -0.33 9.32 -5.37
C SER A 70 -1.16 10.30 -6.21
N THR A 71 -0.61 11.44 -6.63
CA THR A 71 -1.43 12.46 -7.32
C THR A 71 -1.65 12.17 -8.79
N LYS A 72 -0.77 11.39 -9.45
CA LYS A 72 -0.94 10.99 -10.85
C LYS A 72 -0.51 9.56 -11.09
N GLY A 73 -1.09 8.94 -12.10
CA GLY A 73 -0.72 7.61 -12.50
C GLY A 73 -1.17 7.24 -13.91
N MET A 74 -0.48 6.26 -14.49
CA MET A 74 -0.82 5.61 -15.74
C MET A 74 -0.81 4.10 -15.52
N ILE A 75 -1.85 3.43 -16.01
CA ILE A 75 -1.97 1.98 -16.09
C ILE A 75 -2.00 1.63 -17.58
N GLU A 76 -1.02 0.88 -18.05
CA GLU A 76 -0.92 0.42 -19.44
C GLU A 76 -1.14 -1.09 -19.50
N TYR A 77 -2.26 -1.51 -20.09
CA TYR A 77 -2.61 -2.91 -20.27
C TYR A 77 -1.78 -3.53 -21.40
N LYS A 78 -1.66 -4.85 -21.39
CA LYS A 78 -0.93 -5.61 -22.43
C LYS A 78 -1.44 -5.39 -23.86
N ASN A 79 -2.72 -5.06 -24.03
CA ASN A 79 -3.31 -4.72 -25.34
C ASN A 79 -3.02 -3.26 -25.79
N GLY A 80 -2.26 -2.49 -25.00
CA GLY A 80 -1.94 -1.09 -25.26
C GLY A 80 -2.99 -0.09 -24.77
N ALA A 81 -4.13 -0.55 -24.24
CA ALA A 81 -5.11 0.34 -23.63
C ALA A 81 -4.53 0.98 -22.36
N LYS A 82 -4.90 2.24 -22.11
CA LYS A 82 -4.40 3.00 -20.96
C LYS A 82 -5.54 3.55 -20.11
N ILE A 83 -5.28 3.62 -18.81
CA ILE A 83 -6.00 4.47 -17.87
C ILE A 83 -4.98 5.48 -17.32
N ILE A 84 -5.33 6.76 -17.30
CA ILE A 84 -4.54 7.84 -16.71
C ILE A 84 -5.40 8.51 -15.66
N PHE A 85 -4.85 8.74 -14.47
CA PHE A 85 -5.48 9.58 -13.48
C PHE A 85 -4.60 10.79 -13.13
N ASP A 86 -5.25 11.94 -12.93
CA ASP A 86 -4.66 13.15 -12.38
C ASP A 86 -5.60 13.67 -11.29
N GLN A 87 -5.19 13.44 -10.04
CA GLN A 87 -5.99 13.61 -8.84
C GLN A 87 -7.28 12.78 -8.93
N ASP A 88 -8.44 13.43 -9.01
CA ASP A 88 -9.77 12.85 -9.05
C ASP A 88 -10.28 12.55 -10.48
N LYS A 89 -9.58 13.05 -11.50
CA LYS A 89 -9.95 12.90 -12.91
C LYS A 89 -9.37 11.61 -13.49
N VAL A 90 -10.21 10.85 -14.19
CA VAL A 90 -9.80 9.62 -14.86
C VAL A 90 -10.03 9.71 -16.36
N PHE A 91 -9.00 9.40 -17.14
CA PHE A 91 -9.03 9.32 -18.60
C PHE A 91 -8.67 7.92 -19.05
N TYR A 92 -9.25 7.44 -20.15
CA TYR A 92 -8.99 6.08 -20.62
C TYR A 92 -9.14 5.92 -22.13
N SER A 93 -8.40 4.98 -22.69
CA SER A 93 -8.49 4.60 -24.10
C SER A 93 -9.84 3.93 -24.40
N SER A 94 -10.40 4.16 -25.59
CA SER A 94 -11.62 3.50 -26.06
C SER A 94 -11.51 1.98 -26.20
N THR A 95 -10.28 1.45 -26.21
CA THR A 95 -9.94 0.02 -26.28
C THR A 95 -9.82 -0.67 -24.92
N ILE A 96 -10.23 0.01 -23.83
CA ILE A 96 -10.17 -0.58 -22.48
C ILE A 96 -11.02 -1.86 -22.43
N PRO A 97 -10.57 -2.94 -21.76
CA PRO A 97 -11.32 -4.20 -21.72
C PRO A 97 -12.71 -4.08 -21.07
N ASN A 98 -12.87 -3.15 -20.12
CA ASN A 98 -14.13 -2.92 -19.42
C ASN A 98 -14.24 -1.46 -18.98
N GLU A 99 -15.14 -0.70 -19.62
CA GLU A 99 -15.38 0.71 -19.26
C GLU A 99 -15.97 0.88 -17.87
N GLU A 100 -16.74 -0.10 -17.37
CA GLU A 100 -17.36 -0.03 -16.04
C GLU A 100 -16.32 -0.04 -14.93
N SER A 101 -15.23 -0.79 -15.10
CA SER A 101 -14.17 -0.93 -14.08
C SER A 101 -13.18 0.23 -14.04
N VAL A 102 -13.12 1.10 -15.05
CA VAL A 102 -12.08 2.13 -15.21
C VAL A 102 -11.79 2.92 -13.94
N ARG A 103 -12.81 3.50 -13.29
CA ARG A 103 -12.61 4.32 -12.09
C ARG A 103 -12.12 3.50 -10.89
N PHE A 104 -12.62 2.27 -10.77
CA PHE A 104 -12.16 1.34 -9.74
C PHE A 104 -10.70 0.92 -9.99
N ASP A 105 -10.36 0.54 -11.23
CA ASP A 105 -9.01 0.12 -11.60
C ASP A 105 -7.99 1.25 -11.46
N ALA A 106 -8.39 2.50 -11.76
CA ALA A 106 -7.55 3.68 -11.61
C ALA A 106 -7.04 3.87 -10.17
N PHE A 107 -7.89 3.61 -9.18
CA PHE A 107 -7.59 3.96 -7.78
C PHE A 107 -7.30 2.76 -6.89
N THR A 108 -7.92 1.59 -7.08
CA THR A 108 -7.84 0.49 -6.12
C THR A 108 -6.46 -0.18 -6.09
N TRP A 109 -5.93 -0.61 -7.23
CA TRP A 109 -4.69 -1.41 -7.26
C TRP A 109 -3.45 -0.58 -6.91
N GLY A 110 -3.41 0.67 -7.40
CA GLY A 110 -2.41 1.65 -7.01
C GLY A 110 -2.51 2.00 -5.52
N TYR A 111 -3.72 2.13 -4.97
CA TYR A 111 -3.92 2.37 -3.55
C TYR A 111 -3.40 1.20 -2.70
N PHE A 112 -3.68 -0.05 -3.05
CA PHE A 112 -3.12 -1.19 -2.31
C PHE A 112 -1.58 -1.24 -2.35
N PHE A 113 -0.95 -0.87 -3.48
CA PHE A 113 0.50 -0.72 -3.53
C PHE A 113 1.00 0.37 -2.57
N LEU A 114 0.31 1.52 -2.56
CA LEU A 114 0.70 2.70 -1.81
C LEU A 114 0.23 2.68 -0.34
N PHE A 115 -0.64 1.75 0.04
CA PHE A 115 -1.32 1.71 1.33
C PHE A 115 -0.37 1.84 2.53
N PRO A 116 0.79 1.14 2.59
CA PRO A 116 1.70 1.25 3.72
C PRO A 116 2.34 2.64 3.89
N TYR A 117 2.20 3.53 2.91
CA TYR A 117 2.75 4.89 2.90
C TYR A 117 1.68 5.98 3.10
N LYS A 118 0.40 5.60 3.19
CA LYS A 118 -0.75 6.53 3.25
C LYS A 118 -1.48 6.48 4.60
N LEU A 119 -0.92 5.78 5.58
CA LEU A 119 -1.54 5.52 6.88
C LEU A 119 -1.68 6.80 7.75
N THR A 120 -0.91 7.83 7.44
CA THR A 120 -0.98 9.15 8.11
C THR A 120 -1.46 10.28 7.18
N ASP A 121 -2.07 9.94 6.03
CA ASP A 121 -2.59 10.95 5.12
C ASP A 121 -3.69 11.80 5.79
N PRO A 122 -3.87 13.07 5.38
CA PRO A 122 -4.93 13.91 5.91
C PRO A 122 -6.30 13.25 5.77
N GLY A 123 -7.05 13.17 6.88
CA GLY A 123 -8.36 12.53 6.92
C GLY A 123 -8.40 11.16 7.58
N THR A 124 -7.24 10.50 7.77
CA THR A 124 -7.18 9.23 8.52
C THR A 124 -7.54 9.39 9.99
N ILE A 125 -8.27 8.43 10.54
CA ILE A 125 -8.62 8.32 11.97
C ILE A 125 -8.26 6.90 12.43
N TRP A 126 -7.38 6.81 13.42
CA TRP A 126 -6.95 5.55 14.00
C TRP A 126 -7.66 5.28 15.32
N ASN A 127 -8.16 4.06 15.46
CA ASN A 127 -8.88 3.59 16.64
C ASN A 127 -8.30 2.25 17.10
N THR A 128 -8.30 2.03 18.41
CA THR A 128 -7.96 0.72 18.98
C THR A 128 -8.86 -0.37 18.39
N TYR A 129 -8.28 -1.53 18.11
CA TYR A 129 -9.02 -2.71 17.66
C TYR A 129 -8.66 -3.92 18.53
N ASP A 130 -9.67 -4.57 19.10
CA ASP A 130 -9.50 -5.78 19.92
C ASP A 130 -9.40 -7.01 19.00
N ASN A 131 -8.18 -7.34 18.59
CA ASN A 131 -7.92 -8.47 17.69
C ASN A 131 -8.15 -9.81 18.42
N LYS A 132 -9.25 -10.49 18.10
CA LYS A 132 -9.62 -11.79 18.70
C LYS A 132 -9.15 -13.01 17.90
N GLU A 133 -8.40 -12.80 16.81
CA GLU A 133 -7.88 -13.90 16.00
C GLU A 133 -6.96 -14.81 16.81
N LYS A 134 -6.95 -16.11 16.49
CA LYS A 134 -6.08 -17.12 17.15
C LYS A 134 -4.60 -16.75 17.10
N GLU A 135 -4.18 -16.00 16.09
CA GLU A 135 -2.79 -15.59 15.89
C GLU A 135 -2.49 -14.15 16.30
N GLN A 136 -3.40 -13.47 17.01
CA GLN A 136 -3.29 -12.07 17.41
C GLN A 136 -1.92 -11.67 17.98
N GLN A 137 -1.25 -12.56 18.72
CA GLN A 137 0.05 -12.31 19.34
C GLN A 137 1.17 -12.01 18.33
N LYS A 138 1.00 -12.37 17.05
CA LYS A 138 1.94 -12.09 15.97
C LYS A 138 1.85 -10.65 15.48
N TYR A 139 0.75 -9.95 15.77
CA TYR A 139 0.41 -8.69 15.13
C TYR A 139 0.32 -7.53 16.12
N LEU A 140 0.65 -6.33 15.63
CA LEU A 140 0.03 -5.10 16.11
C LEU A 140 -1.20 -4.85 15.23
N THR A 141 -2.30 -4.38 15.81
CA THR A 141 -3.56 -4.22 15.06
C THR A 141 -4.31 -2.98 15.52
N GLU A 142 -4.71 -2.15 14.55
CA GLU A 142 -5.59 -1.00 14.78
C GLU A 142 -6.59 -0.85 13.63
N LYS A 143 -7.69 -0.15 13.89
CA LYS A 143 -8.73 0.13 12.88
C LYS A 143 -8.56 1.55 12.35
N LEU A 144 -8.46 1.66 11.04
CA LEU A 144 -8.43 2.90 10.27
C LEU A 144 -9.82 3.18 9.69
N THR A 145 -10.30 4.41 9.92
CA THR A 145 -11.49 4.99 9.27
C THR A 145 -11.13 6.37 8.73
N PHE A 146 -12.05 7.02 8.01
CA PHE A 146 -11.79 8.32 7.39
C PHE A 146 -12.80 9.39 7.82
N LYS A 147 -12.36 10.65 7.80
CA LYS A 147 -13.27 11.80 7.92
C LYS A 147 -14.14 11.88 6.66
N SER A 148 -15.38 12.36 6.81
CA SER A 148 -16.24 12.68 5.68
C SER A 148 -15.53 13.60 4.67
N GLY A 149 -15.68 13.31 3.37
CA GLY A 149 -15.00 14.02 2.28
C GLY A 149 -13.57 13.59 2.01
N THR A 150 -13.06 12.55 2.67
CA THR A 150 -11.74 11.98 2.39
C THR A 150 -11.82 10.99 1.23
N GLY A 151 -11.30 11.38 0.06
CA GLY A 151 -11.29 10.52 -1.13
C GLY A 151 -12.68 10.17 -1.65
N ASP A 152 -12.75 9.17 -2.53
CA ASP A 152 -13.98 8.74 -3.21
C ASP A 152 -14.93 7.91 -2.33
N ALA A 153 -14.38 7.23 -1.30
CA ALA A 153 -15.10 6.28 -0.46
C ALA A 153 -14.77 6.49 1.03
N PRO A 154 -15.16 7.62 1.63
CA PRO A 154 -14.85 7.94 3.03
C PRO A 154 -15.51 6.98 4.04
N ASP A 155 -16.50 6.19 3.61
CA ASP A 155 -17.19 5.20 4.42
C ASP A 155 -16.46 3.85 4.51
N ASP A 156 -15.37 3.68 3.75
CA ASP A 156 -14.49 2.53 3.87
C ASP A 156 -13.84 2.49 5.27
N TRP A 157 -13.50 1.28 5.71
CA TRP A 157 -12.64 1.07 6.86
C TRP A 157 -11.62 -0.01 6.58
N TYR A 158 -10.52 0.04 7.33
CA TYR A 158 -9.49 -0.99 7.32
C TYR A 158 -9.22 -1.46 8.74
N VAL A 159 -9.07 -2.77 8.95
CA VAL A 159 -8.36 -3.29 10.13
C VAL A 159 -6.97 -3.68 9.66
N VAL A 160 -5.96 -3.00 10.19
CA VAL A 160 -4.59 -3.06 9.68
C VAL A 160 -3.73 -3.87 10.64
N TYR A 161 -3.04 -4.87 10.11
CA TYR A 161 -2.21 -5.79 10.88
C TYR A 161 -0.76 -5.64 10.42
N SER A 162 0.13 -5.29 11.35
CA SER A 162 1.57 -5.31 11.09
C SER A 162 2.25 -6.40 11.91
N ASP A 163 3.28 -7.01 11.33
CA ASP A 163 4.09 -7.99 12.04
C ASP A 163 4.77 -7.35 13.24
N LYS A 164 4.59 -7.92 14.43
CA LYS A 164 5.03 -7.30 15.69
C LYS A 164 6.55 -7.21 15.83
N LYS A 165 7.32 -7.96 15.02
CA LYS A 165 8.79 -7.95 15.07
C LYS A 165 9.39 -6.92 14.13
N THR A 166 8.79 -6.74 12.96
CA THR A 166 9.32 -5.92 11.87
C THR A 166 8.53 -4.64 11.64
N ASN A 167 7.31 -4.54 12.16
CA ASN A 167 6.29 -3.53 11.87
C ASN A 167 5.91 -3.43 10.38
N LEU A 168 6.38 -4.36 9.52
CA LEU A 168 5.92 -4.44 8.14
C LEU A 168 4.44 -4.82 8.11
N LEU A 169 3.73 -4.27 7.12
CA LEU A 169 2.33 -4.55 6.90
C LEU A 169 2.19 -6.03 6.51
N GLU A 170 1.34 -6.76 7.22
CA GLU A 170 1.11 -8.18 6.94
C GLU A 170 -0.20 -8.36 6.18
N LYS A 171 -1.28 -7.75 6.69
CA LYS A 171 -2.58 -7.74 6.00
C LYS A 171 -3.40 -6.52 6.39
N ALA A 172 -4.40 -6.23 5.58
CA ALA A 172 -5.46 -5.30 5.93
C ALA A 172 -6.80 -5.93 5.56
N ALA A 173 -7.70 -6.07 6.54
CA ALA A 173 -9.10 -6.35 6.26
C ALA A 173 -9.80 -5.04 5.88
N TYR A 174 -10.77 -5.08 4.97
CA TYR A 174 -11.41 -3.89 4.43
C TYR A 174 -12.81 -4.17 3.90
N ILE A 175 -13.58 -3.09 3.77
CA ILE A 175 -14.78 -3.02 2.94
C ILE A 175 -14.55 -2.03 1.80
N VAL A 176 -15.36 -2.12 0.74
CA VAL A 176 -15.34 -1.18 -0.38
C VAL A 176 -16.75 -0.65 -0.61
N THR A 177 -16.92 0.66 -0.44
CA THR A 177 -18.22 1.34 -0.55
C THR A 177 -18.40 2.09 -1.88
N LEU A 178 -17.44 2.02 -2.81
CA LEU A 178 -17.57 2.66 -4.13
C LEU A 178 -18.76 2.14 -4.97
N LYS A 179 -19.19 0.90 -4.72
CA LYS A 179 -20.26 0.23 -5.50
C LYS A 179 -21.48 -0.18 -4.66
N ALA A 180 -21.44 0.07 -3.36
CA ALA A 180 -22.46 -0.38 -2.41
C ALA A 180 -22.48 0.58 -1.22
N ASP A 181 -23.63 0.71 -0.56
CA ASP A 181 -23.62 1.37 0.74
C ASP A 181 -22.80 0.57 1.76
N LYS A 182 -22.53 1.22 2.89
CA LYS A 182 -21.70 0.64 3.94
C LYS A 182 -22.30 -0.62 4.54
N GLU A 183 -23.60 -0.68 4.75
CA GLU A 183 -24.26 -1.82 5.40
C GLU A 183 -24.15 -3.07 4.52
N ASP A 184 -24.30 -2.92 3.20
CA ASP A 184 -24.11 -4.00 2.25
C ASP A 184 -22.64 -4.41 2.12
N ALA A 185 -21.72 -3.45 2.12
CA ALA A 185 -20.28 -3.74 2.08
C ALA A 185 -19.80 -4.50 3.33
N GLU A 186 -20.36 -4.20 4.50
CA GLU A 186 -20.04 -4.87 5.77
C GLU A 186 -20.53 -6.32 5.86
N LYS A 187 -21.44 -6.75 4.98
CA LYS A 187 -21.88 -8.15 4.91
C LYS A 187 -20.81 -9.08 4.32
N ASN A 188 -19.86 -8.54 3.53
CA ASN A 188 -18.83 -9.32 2.86
C ASN A 188 -17.46 -8.61 2.91
N PRO A 189 -16.87 -8.44 4.10
CA PRO A 189 -15.55 -7.85 4.23
C PRO A 189 -14.49 -8.79 3.64
N HIS A 190 -13.47 -8.18 3.07
CA HIS A 190 -12.35 -8.86 2.44
C HIS A 190 -11.05 -8.55 3.16
N ALA A 191 -9.97 -9.21 2.80
CA ALA A 191 -8.64 -8.83 3.23
C ALA A 191 -7.62 -8.96 2.12
N ILE A 192 -6.61 -8.10 2.15
CA ILE A 192 -5.39 -8.20 1.35
C ILE A 192 -4.24 -8.57 2.27
N GLN A 193 -3.50 -9.61 1.91
CA GLN A 193 -2.27 -10.03 2.59
C GLN A 193 -1.05 -9.69 1.73
N TYR A 194 -0.01 -9.14 2.35
CA TYR A 194 1.22 -8.66 1.73
C TYR A 194 2.36 -9.65 2.00
N LEU A 195 2.86 -10.29 0.95
CA LEU A 195 3.82 -11.38 1.04
C LEU A 195 5.07 -11.09 0.19
N ASN A 196 6.14 -11.84 0.47
CA ASN A 196 7.38 -11.84 -0.30
C ASN A 196 8.02 -10.44 -0.42
N TYR A 197 8.22 -9.77 0.71
CA TYR A 197 8.91 -8.50 0.75
C TYR A 197 10.32 -8.59 0.15
N LYS A 198 10.61 -7.70 -0.80
CA LYS A 198 11.94 -7.52 -1.40
C LYS A 198 12.37 -6.07 -1.26
N LYS A 199 13.66 -5.83 -1.14
CA LYS A 199 14.21 -4.47 -1.15
C LYS A 199 14.38 -3.98 -2.59
N VAL A 200 13.81 -2.83 -2.91
CA VAL A 200 14.04 -2.08 -4.16
C VAL A 200 14.60 -0.73 -3.75
N ASP A 201 15.83 -0.41 -4.16
CA ASP A 201 16.56 0.76 -3.66
C ASP A 201 16.60 0.86 -2.11
N GLY A 202 16.62 -0.30 -1.44
CA GLY A 202 16.61 -0.39 0.02
C GLY A 202 15.22 -0.28 0.68
N ILE A 203 14.17 0.04 -0.07
CA ILE A 203 12.78 0.16 0.41
C ILE A 203 12.10 -1.22 0.33
N PRO A 204 11.49 -1.73 1.43
CA PRO A 204 10.81 -3.02 1.42
C PRO A 204 9.46 -2.93 0.69
N ILE A 205 9.25 -3.76 -0.34
CA ILE A 205 8.03 -3.80 -1.14
C ILE A 205 7.55 -5.25 -1.24
N ALA A 206 6.28 -5.48 -0.92
CA ALA A 206 5.64 -6.79 -1.09
C ALA A 206 5.46 -7.10 -2.59
N THR A 207 5.95 -8.26 -3.04
CA THR A 207 5.85 -8.65 -4.46
C THR A 207 4.75 -9.68 -4.73
N LYS A 208 4.02 -10.11 -3.70
CA LYS A 208 2.84 -10.96 -3.82
C LYS A 208 1.74 -10.44 -2.92
N TRP A 209 0.54 -10.35 -3.46
CA TRP A 209 -0.67 -10.13 -2.67
C TRP A 209 -1.57 -11.35 -2.77
N VAL A 210 -2.28 -11.65 -1.68
CA VAL A 210 -3.36 -12.63 -1.68
C VAL A 210 -4.60 -11.96 -1.13
N PHE A 211 -5.72 -12.13 -1.82
CA PHE A 211 -7.01 -11.60 -1.45
C PHE A 211 -7.83 -12.72 -0.82
N TRP A 212 -8.48 -12.40 0.29
CA TRP A 212 -9.19 -13.35 1.13
C TRP A 212 -10.58 -12.84 1.47
N GLY A 213 -11.50 -13.76 1.77
CA GLY A 213 -12.60 -13.44 2.67
C GLY A 213 -12.06 -13.13 4.07
N TRP A 214 -12.83 -12.36 4.85
CA TRP A 214 -12.46 -12.04 6.22
C TRP A 214 -13.67 -12.14 7.15
N GLU A 215 -13.46 -12.70 8.34
CA GLU A 215 -14.47 -12.79 9.38
C GLU A 215 -13.92 -12.21 10.69
N GLU A 216 -14.68 -11.33 11.35
CA GLU A 216 -14.27 -10.74 12.62
C GLU A 216 -14.00 -11.82 13.68
N GLY A 217 -12.85 -11.71 14.36
CA GLY A 217 -12.39 -12.66 15.37
C GLY A 217 -11.84 -13.98 14.83
N LYS A 218 -12.08 -14.33 13.56
CA LYS A 218 -11.50 -15.52 12.91
C LYS A 218 -10.32 -15.17 12.01
N GLY A 219 -10.39 -14.05 11.31
CA GLY A 219 -9.36 -13.55 10.41
C GLY A 219 -9.58 -13.96 8.95
N LEU A 220 -8.50 -14.30 8.26
CA LEU A 220 -8.53 -14.72 6.85
C LEU A 220 -9.30 -16.04 6.69
N THR A 221 -10.15 -16.14 5.66
CA THR A 221 -10.96 -17.33 5.36
C THR A 221 -10.56 -17.97 4.04
N GLU A 222 -11.43 -17.98 3.03
CA GLU A 222 -11.17 -18.52 1.70
C GLU A 222 -10.32 -17.57 0.85
N GLU A 223 -9.44 -18.14 0.03
CA GLU A 223 -8.68 -17.37 -0.97
C GLU A 223 -9.61 -16.98 -2.13
N LEU A 224 -9.63 -15.70 -2.46
CA LEU A 224 -10.45 -15.13 -3.52
C LEU A 224 -9.63 -14.84 -4.78
N GLY A 225 -8.36 -14.46 -4.59
CA GLY A 225 -7.49 -14.06 -5.67
C GLY A 225 -6.07 -13.78 -5.23
N GLN A 226 -5.23 -13.45 -6.19
CA GLN A 226 -3.83 -13.12 -5.96
C GLN A 226 -3.32 -12.09 -6.96
N ALA A 227 -2.31 -11.35 -6.54
CA ALA A 227 -1.54 -10.50 -7.42
C ALA A 227 -0.04 -10.79 -7.30
N THR A 228 0.69 -10.68 -8.41
CA THR A 228 2.15 -10.71 -8.44
C THR A 228 2.66 -9.42 -9.03
N LEU A 229 3.66 -8.83 -8.36
CA LEU A 229 4.32 -7.61 -8.80
C LEU A 229 5.74 -7.93 -9.24
N THR A 230 6.11 -7.41 -10.41
CA THR A 230 7.45 -7.61 -11.00
C THR A 230 8.00 -6.31 -11.59
N ASN A 231 9.28 -6.30 -11.95
CA ASN A 231 9.95 -5.16 -12.58
C ASN A 231 9.80 -3.83 -11.82
N ILE A 232 9.72 -3.92 -10.49
CA ILE A 232 9.54 -2.77 -9.60
C ILE A 232 10.81 -1.91 -9.63
N LYS A 233 10.66 -0.63 -9.98
CA LYS A 233 11.77 0.33 -10.03
C LYS A 233 11.27 1.75 -9.76
N PHE A 234 12.12 2.56 -9.16
CA PHE A 234 11.89 3.99 -9.05
C PHE A 234 12.43 4.70 -10.29
N ILE A 235 11.68 5.67 -10.80
CA ILE A 235 12.04 6.42 -12.01
C ILE A 235 11.82 7.92 -11.80
N LYS A 236 12.42 8.71 -12.70
CA LYS A 236 12.00 10.08 -12.96
C LYS A 236 10.76 10.06 -13.81
N ALA A 237 9.74 10.82 -13.42
CA ALA A 237 8.47 10.81 -14.12
C ALA A 237 8.59 11.68 -15.38
N ASN A 238 8.04 11.22 -16.49
CA ASN A 238 7.86 12.07 -17.65
C ASN A 238 6.45 12.66 -17.58
N ALA A 239 6.32 13.98 -17.61
CA ALA A 239 5.01 14.64 -17.54
C ALA A 239 4.05 14.14 -18.64
N ALA A 240 4.59 13.83 -19.82
CA ALA A 240 3.83 13.29 -20.94
C ALA A 240 3.23 11.90 -20.68
N ASP A 241 3.74 11.14 -19.70
CA ASP A 241 3.16 9.84 -19.33
C ASP A 241 1.77 9.99 -18.69
N PHE A 242 1.44 11.18 -18.16
CA PHE A 242 0.17 11.49 -17.50
C PHE A 242 -0.73 12.41 -18.34
N GLU A 243 -0.39 12.64 -19.62
CA GLU A 243 -1.21 13.42 -20.53
C GLU A 243 -2.12 12.48 -21.34
N PRO A 244 -3.45 12.62 -21.27
CA PRO A 244 -4.34 11.80 -22.08
C PRO A 244 -4.22 12.15 -23.56
N ALA A 245 -4.33 11.13 -24.42
CA ALA A 245 -4.45 11.38 -25.86
C ALA A 245 -5.81 12.04 -26.17
N ALA A 246 -5.89 12.75 -27.30
CA ALA A 246 -7.07 13.54 -27.66
C ALA A 246 -8.35 12.70 -27.83
N ASP A 247 -8.22 11.40 -28.09
CA ASP A 247 -9.31 10.44 -28.27
C ASP A 247 -9.69 9.69 -26.98
N PHE A 248 -9.06 9.99 -25.84
CA PHE A 248 -9.39 9.36 -24.57
C PHE A 248 -10.77 9.84 -24.08
N LYS A 249 -11.50 8.92 -23.47
CA LYS A 249 -12.74 9.19 -22.75
C LYS A 249 -12.44 9.58 -21.30
N THR A 250 -13.43 10.15 -20.61
CA THR A 250 -13.31 10.61 -19.21
C THR A 250 -14.31 9.87 -18.30
N LYS A 251 -13.97 9.66 -17.02
CA LYS A 251 -14.82 9.08 -15.98
C LYS A 251 -14.56 9.70 -14.60
#